data_AF-A0A1I5FV52-F1
#
_entry.id   AF-A0A1I5FV52-F1
#
_cell.length_a   1.000
_cell.length_b   1.000
_cell.length_c   1.000
_cell.angle_alpha   90.00
_cell.angle_beta   90.00
_cell.angle_gamma   90.00
#
_symmetry.space_group_name_H-M   'P 1'
#
loop_
_entity.id
_entity.type
_entity.pdbx_description
1 polymer ?
#
loop_
_entity_poly.entity_id
_entity_poly.type
_entity_poly.pdbx_seq_one_letter_code
_entity_poly.pdbx_strand_id
1 'polypeptide(L)'
;MEHVLREGVATLSLRPLAAALGTSDRMLLYYFGTRDELLTAVLDAVGEQLQTGLTAALPDGPVPPGRLLPALWASLEDSGAAAPVRLYLEVSGLAARGRQPFADLARRVAEDWLSWVGPRLDVPDHERAAAAAGLLAALDGVLLVDAVAGRERARAAAGWLGARLGRDDS
;
A
#
# COMPACT_ATOMS: atom_id res chain seq x y z
N MET A 1 -3.37 13.74 8.01
CA MET A 1 -3.22 12.85 6.84
C MET A 1 -2.55 13.58 5.68
N GLU A 2 -3.12 14.67 5.15
CA GLU A 2 -2.58 15.40 3.98
C GLU A 2 -1.12 15.88 4.12
N HIS A 3 -0.69 16.28 5.32
CA HIS A 3 0.70 16.67 5.56
C HIS A 3 1.69 15.50 5.45
N VAL A 4 1.35 14.35 6.04
CA VAL A 4 2.16 13.13 5.99
C VAL A 4 2.33 12.66 4.54
N LEU A 5 1.24 12.73 3.78
CA LEU A 5 1.20 12.37 2.36
C LEU A 5 2.05 13.31 1.47
N ARG A 6 2.25 14.56 1.90
CA ARG A 6 3.00 15.59 1.14
C ARG A 6 4.50 15.61 1.47
N GLU A 7 4.86 15.45 2.74
CA GLU A 7 6.25 15.67 3.21
C GLU A 7 7.05 14.36 3.37
N GLY A 8 6.38 13.21 3.53
CA GLY A 8 7.03 11.91 3.76
C GLY A 8 7.39 11.63 5.22
N VAL A 9 7.55 10.34 5.58
CA VAL A 9 7.82 9.87 6.96
C VAL A 9 9.24 10.10 7.46
N ALA A 10 10.22 10.22 6.57
CA ALA A 10 11.61 10.48 6.91
C ALA A 10 11.82 11.94 7.37
N THR A 11 10.98 12.87 6.93
CA THR A 11 11.02 14.30 7.30
C THR A 11 10.00 14.64 8.41
N LEU A 12 9.05 13.74 8.69
CA LEU A 12 8.00 13.91 9.69
C LEU A 12 8.57 14.02 11.10
N SER A 13 8.87 15.22 11.57
CA SER A 13 8.92 15.49 13.01
C SER A 13 7.50 15.75 13.54
N LEU A 14 7.29 15.62 14.85
CA LEU A 14 5.98 15.89 15.47
C LEU A 14 5.54 17.34 15.24
N ARG A 15 6.50 18.27 15.18
CA ARG A 15 6.28 19.70 15.01
C ARG A 15 5.61 20.09 13.69
N PRO A 16 6.12 19.70 12.51
CA PRO A 16 5.47 19.94 11.23
C PRO A 16 4.07 19.31 11.15
N LEU A 17 3.92 18.09 11.69
CA LEU A 17 2.63 17.40 11.72
C LEU A 17 1.61 18.12 12.62
N ALA A 18 2.03 18.57 13.80
CA ALA A 18 1.22 19.37 14.70
C ALA A 18 0.81 20.70 14.06
N ALA A 19 1.75 21.40 13.44
CA ALA A 19 1.50 22.66 12.73
C ALA A 19 0.50 22.48 11.59
N ALA A 20 0.63 21.41 10.80
CA ALA A 20 -0.28 21.15 9.69
C ALA A 20 -1.68 20.66 10.12
N LEU A 21 -1.80 20.09 11.33
CA LEU A 21 -3.05 19.70 11.94
C LEU A 21 -3.65 20.80 12.84
N GLY A 22 -3.02 21.98 12.90
CA GLY A 22 -3.47 23.09 13.75
C GLY A 22 -3.45 22.78 15.25
N THR A 23 -2.59 21.85 15.68
CA THR A 23 -2.49 21.37 17.06
C THR A 23 -1.06 21.51 17.60
N SER A 24 -0.82 21.07 18.84
CA SER A 24 0.53 21.06 19.43
C SER A 24 1.09 19.63 19.52
N ASP A 25 2.41 19.49 19.50
CA ASP A 25 3.12 18.21 19.69
C ASP A 25 2.65 17.50 20.96
N ARG A 26 2.44 18.26 22.05
CA ARG A 26 1.93 17.75 23.33
C ARG A 26 0.54 17.16 23.18
N MET A 27 -0.29 17.73 22.30
CA MET A 27 -1.64 17.24 22.07
C MET A 27 -1.65 15.98 21.20
N LEU A 28 -0.78 15.91 20.19
CA LEU A 28 -0.57 14.67 19.44
C LEU A 28 -0.07 13.54 20.34
N LEU A 29 0.93 13.81 21.18
CA LEU A 29 1.42 12.82 22.14
C LEU A 29 0.40 12.46 23.22
N TYR A 30 -0.49 13.37 23.60
CA TYR A 30 -1.59 13.05 24.52
C TYR A 30 -2.57 12.03 23.92
N TYR A 31 -2.92 12.18 22.63
CA TYR A 31 -3.87 11.27 21.97
C TYR A 31 -3.23 9.95 21.54
N PHE A 32 -1.99 10.00 21.06
CA PHE A 32 -1.33 8.85 20.44
C PHE A 32 -0.25 8.23 21.32
N GLY A 33 0.13 8.82 22.44
CA GLY A 33 1.20 8.34 23.33
C GLY A 33 2.59 8.69 22.80
N THR A 34 2.96 8.12 21.66
CA THR A 34 4.27 8.27 21.03
C THR A 34 4.19 8.70 19.56
N ARG A 35 5.31 9.18 19.01
CA ARG A 35 5.43 9.45 17.56
C ARG A 35 5.20 8.19 16.74
N ASP A 36 5.65 7.05 17.24
CA ASP A 36 5.57 5.78 16.53
C ASP A 36 4.12 5.31 16.45
N GLU A 37 3.36 5.39 17.54
CA GLU A 37 1.92 5.11 17.58
C GLU A 37 1.10 6.06 16.69
N LEU A 38 1.48 7.34 16.62
CA LEU A 38 0.89 8.29 15.68
C LEU A 38 1.15 7.88 14.22
N LEU A 39 2.37 7.47 13.90
CA LEU A 39 2.72 7.01 12.56
C LEU A 39 1.96 5.73 12.19
N THR A 40 1.82 4.79 13.13
CA THR A 40 0.98 3.60 12.97
C THR A 40 -0.44 3.99 12.60
N ALA A 41 -1.09 4.81 13.43
CA ALA A 41 -2.48 5.20 13.22
C ALA A 41 -2.71 5.93 11.89
N VAL A 42 -1.73 6.72 11.43
CA VAL A 42 -1.81 7.38 10.11
C VAL A 42 -1.67 6.38 8.97
N LEU A 43 -0.75 5.42 9.05
CA LEU A 43 -0.58 4.41 8.01
C LEU A 43 -1.79 3.48 7.93
N ASP A 44 -2.35 3.08 9.07
CA ASP A 44 -3.56 2.27 9.14
C ASP A 44 -4.74 3.00 8.47
N ALA A 45 -4.96 4.27 8.83
CA ALA A 45 -6.04 5.07 8.24
C ALA A 45 -5.87 5.28 6.73
N VAL A 46 -4.64 5.48 6.26
CA VAL A 46 -4.33 5.61 4.82
C VAL A 46 -4.57 4.27 4.11
N GLY A 47 -4.15 3.16 4.71
CA GLY A 47 -4.37 1.80 4.20
C GLY A 47 -5.85 1.47 4.09
N GLU A 48 -6.63 1.74 5.13
CA GLU A 48 -8.08 1.53 5.16
C GLU A 48 -8.80 2.37 4.09
N GLN A 49 -8.42 3.64 3.94
CA GLN A 49 -8.99 4.50 2.90
C GLN A 49 -8.69 3.96 1.49
N LEU A 50 -7.46 3.50 1.23
CA LEU A 50 -7.10 2.87 -0.03
C LEU A 50 -7.90 1.59 -0.28
N GLN A 51 -7.96 0.69 0.70
CA GLN A 51 -8.71 -0.57 0.59
C GLN A 51 -10.20 -0.31 0.35
N THR A 52 -10.79 0.69 1.00
CA THR A 52 -12.18 1.10 0.79
C THR A 52 -12.40 1.59 -0.64
N GLY A 53 -11.53 2.49 -1.13
CA GLY A 53 -11.60 3.00 -2.50
C GLY A 53 -11.43 1.91 -3.55
N LEU A 54 -10.48 1.00 -3.34
CA LEU A 54 -10.25 -0.15 -4.22
C LEU A 54 -11.41 -1.13 -4.19
N THR A 55 -11.99 -1.41 -3.02
CA THR A 55 -13.16 -2.29 -2.92
C THR A 55 -14.34 -1.76 -3.74
N ALA A 56 -14.54 -0.44 -3.77
CA ALA A 56 -15.59 0.18 -4.58
C ALA A 56 -15.31 0.15 -6.09
N ALA A 57 -14.03 0.08 -6.50
CA ALA A 57 -13.60 0.13 -7.89
C ALA A 57 -13.40 -1.25 -8.53
N LEU A 58 -13.27 -2.31 -7.72
CA LEU A 58 -13.00 -3.67 -8.17
C LEU A 58 -14.29 -4.49 -8.32
N PRO A 59 -14.29 -5.54 -9.15
CA PRO A 59 -15.43 -6.45 -9.26
C PRO A 59 -15.79 -7.09 -7.91
N ASP A 60 -17.09 -7.34 -7.72
CA ASP A 60 -17.57 -8.15 -6.60
C ASP A 60 -17.15 -9.62 -6.79
N GLY A 61 -16.67 -10.22 -5.69
CA GLY A 61 -16.31 -11.64 -5.62
C GLY A 61 -14.88 -11.97 -6.06
N PRO A 62 -14.47 -13.25 -5.92
CA PRO A 62 -13.12 -13.68 -6.27
C PRO A 62 -12.86 -13.62 -7.78
N VAL A 63 -11.66 -13.20 -8.17
CA VAL A 63 -11.22 -13.17 -9.57
C VAL A 63 -9.80 -13.73 -9.71
N PRO A 64 -9.41 -14.24 -10.90
CA PRO A 64 -8.07 -14.75 -11.11
C PRO A 64 -6.99 -13.68 -10.85
N PRO A 65 -5.81 -14.04 -10.29
CA PRO A 65 -4.74 -13.08 -9.99
C PRO A 65 -4.34 -12.22 -11.19
N GLY A 66 -4.32 -12.81 -12.39
CA GLY A 66 -4.00 -12.11 -13.64
C GLY A 66 -5.00 -11.03 -14.06
N ARG A 67 -6.25 -11.09 -13.58
CA ARG A 67 -7.25 -10.02 -13.76
C ARG A 67 -7.22 -9.01 -12.62
N LEU A 68 -6.90 -9.44 -11.40
CA LEU A 68 -6.86 -8.56 -10.25
C LEU A 68 -5.69 -7.56 -10.31
N LEU A 69 -4.50 -7.99 -10.75
CA LEU A 69 -3.32 -7.12 -10.79
C LEU A 69 -3.51 -5.87 -11.67
N PRO A 70 -3.93 -5.98 -12.96
CA PRO A 70 -4.12 -4.80 -13.79
C PRO A 70 -5.26 -3.90 -13.29
N ALA A 71 -6.31 -4.50 -12.70
CA ALA A 71 -7.44 -3.76 -12.13
C ALA A 71 -7.01 -2.93 -10.91
N LEU A 72 -6.27 -3.53 -9.96
CA LEU A 72 -5.67 -2.83 -8.81
C LEU A 72 -4.80 -1.66 -9.26
N TRP A 73 -3.91 -1.91 -10.24
CA TRP A 73 -3.04 -0.86 -10.76
C TRP A 73 -3.82 0.29 -11.39
N ALA A 74 -4.80 -0.01 -12.25
CA ALA A 74 -5.64 1.01 -12.88
C ALA A 74 -6.42 1.83 -11.83
N SER A 75 -6.99 1.18 -10.82
CA SER A 75 -7.69 1.89 -9.74
C SER A 75 -6.76 2.78 -8.91
N LEU A 76 -5.52 2.39 -8.67
CA LEU A 76 -4.53 3.25 -8.01
C LEU A 76 -4.12 4.44 -8.89
N GLU A 77 -4.10 4.27 -10.21
CA GLU A 77 -3.83 5.36 -11.15
C GLU A 77 -4.94 6.42 -11.13
N ASP A 78 -6.20 5.98 -11.11
CA ASP A 78 -7.38 6.86 -11.26
C ASP A 78 -7.86 7.49 -9.94
N SER A 79 -7.42 7.00 -8.79
CA SER A 79 -7.96 7.38 -7.47
C SER A 79 -7.21 8.51 -6.75
N GLY A 80 -6.19 9.12 -7.37
CA GLY A 80 -5.34 10.09 -6.67
C GLY A 80 -4.47 9.47 -5.57
N ALA A 81 -4.26 8.14 -5.60
CA ALA A 81 -3.49 7.39 -4.61
C ALA A 81 -1.96 7.66 -4.64
N ALA A 82 -1.49 8.62 -5.45
CA ALA A 82 -0.07 8.92 -5.62
C ALA A 82 0.63 9.25 -4.28
N ALA A 83 -0.02 10.03 -3.42
CA ALA A 83 0.58 10.43 -2.15
C ALA A 83 0.60 9.26 -1.12
N PRO A 84 -0.50 8.49 -0.96
CA PRO A 84 -0.47 7.23 -0.20
C PRO A 84 0.58 6.22 -0.68
N VAL A 85 0.71 6.05 -2.00
CA VAL A 85 1.68 5.12 -2.60
C VAL A 85 3.12 5.55 -2.32
N ARG A 86 3.43 6.85 -2.43
CA ARG A 86 4.77 7.37 -2.08
C ARG A 86 5.11 7.14 -0.62
N LEU A 87 4.15 7.39 0.27
CA LEU A 87 4.28 7.16 1.71
C LEU A 87 4.57 5.67 1.99
N TYR A 88 3.83 4.77 1.35
CA TYR A 88 4.05 3.33 1.45
C TYR A 88 5.47 2.94 0.98
N LEU A 89 5.90 3.38 -0.21
CA LEU A 89 7.24 3.08 -0.74
C LEU A 89 8.36 3.59 0.18
N GLU A 90 8.18 4.75 0.79
CA GLU A 90 9.13 5.32 1.74
C GLU A 90 9.24 4.48 3.02
N VAL A 91 8.11 4.09 3.62
CA VAL A 91 8.07 3.20 4.79
C VAL A 91 8.70 1.85 4.46
N SER A 92 8.38 1.28 3.30
CA SER A 92 8.95 0.01 2.83
C SER A 92 10.48 0.11 2.64
N GLY A 93 10.97 1.23 2.11
CA GLY A 93 12.41 1.48 1.99
C GLY A 93 13.13 1.58 3.35
N LEU A 94 12.52 2.26 4.32
CA LEU A 94 13.06 2.37 5.69
C LEU A 94 13.03 1.02 6.41
N ALA A 95 11.96 0.24 6.23
CA ALA A 95 11.82 -1.12 6.75
C ALA A 95 12.88 -2.06 6.18
N ALA A 96 13.16 -1.99 4.87
CA ALA A 96 14.20 -2.78 4.21
C ALA A 96 15.61 -2.46 4.73
N ARG A 97 15.82 -1.27 5.31
CA ARG A 97 17.06 -0.89 6.02
C ARG A 97 17.08 -1.31 7.49
N GLY A 98 16.06 -2.04 7.96
CA GLY A 98 15.95 -2.51 9.35
C GLY A 98 15.69 -1.38 10.36
N ARG A 99 15.17 -0.23 9.91
CA ARG A 99 14.94 0.93 10.79
C ARG A 99 13.64 0.74 11.56
N GLN A 100 13.73 0.72 12.89
CA GLN A 100 12.55 0.80 13.74
C GLN A 100 12.02 2.25 13.84
N PRO A 101 10.70 2.44 14.01
CA PRO A 101 9.63 1.41 14.07
C PRO A 101 9.16 0.90 12.69
N PHE A 102 9.74 1.40 11.59
CA PHE A 102 9.23 1.18 10.23
C PHE A 102 9.23 -0.29 9.80
N ALA A 103 10.15 -1.11 10.30
CA ALA A 103 10.15 -2.55 10.07
C ALA A 103 8.87 -3.23 10.60
N ASP A 104 8.40 -2.83 11.78
CA ASP A 104 7.18 -3.38 12.37
C ASP A 104 5.92 -2.81 11.71
N LEU A 105 5.95 -1.53 11.33
CA LEU A 105 4.89 -0.87 10.58
C LEU A 105 4.67 -1.54 9.20
N ALA A 106 5.74 -1.70 8.41
CA ALA A 106 5.65 -2.30 7.09
C ALA A 106 5.11 -3.74 7.14
N ARG A 107 5.47 -4.51 8.18
CA ARG A 107 4.97 -5.87 8.38
C ARG A 107 3.46 -5.89 8.63
N ARG A 108 2.97 -5.04 9.54
CA ARG A 108 1.54 -4.92 9.83
C ARG A 108 0.75 -4.52 8.59
N VAL A 109 1.20 -3.49 7.88
CA VAL A 109 0.58 -3.03 6.62
C VAL A 109 0.54 -4.18 5.60
N ALA A 110 1.63 -4.93 5.44
CA ALA A 110 1.66 -6.07 4.54
C ALA A 110 0.67 -7.17 4.96
N GLU A 111 0.58 -7.51 6.25
CA GLU A 111 -0.38 -8.48 6.79
C GLU A 111 -1.83 -8.05 6.50
N ASP A 112 -2.16 -6.78 6.71
CA ASP A 112 -3.49 -6.24 6.41
C ASP A 112 -3.83 -6.35 4.93
N TRP A 113 -2.89 -5.98 4.04
CA TRP A 113 -3.06 -6.13 2.59
C TRP A 113 -3.22 -7.58 2.16
N LEU A 114 -2.44 -8.51 2.72
CA LEU A 114 -2.54 -9.94 2.42
C LEU A 114 -3.90 -10.50 2.84
N SER A 115 -4.39 -10.10 4.03
CA SER A 115 -5.69 -10.50 4.55
C SER A 115 -6.85 -9.95 3.70
N TRP A 116 -6.68 -8.73 3.16
CA TRP A 116 -7.66 -8.10 2.28
C TRP A 116 -7.67 -8.73 0.89
N VAL A 117 -6.51 -9.04 0.32
CA VAL A 117 -6.43 -9.54 -1.06
C VAL A 117 -6.76 -11.02 -1.20
N GLY A 118 -6.40 -11.85 -0.21
CA GLY A 118 -6.61 -13.31 -0.27
C GLY A 118 -8.04 -13.76 -0.59
N PRO A 119 -9.08 -13.20 0.06
CA PRO A 119 -10.48 -13.50 -0.24
C PRO A 119 -10.95 -13.06 -1.64
N ARG A 120 -10.22 -12.16 -2.31
CA ARG A 120 -10.53 -11.64 -3.65
C ARG A 120 -9.91 -12.48 -4.77
N LEU A 121 -9.14 -13.52 -4.42
CA LEU A 121 -8.47 -14.39 -5.39
C LEU A 121 -9.30 -15.64 -5.68
N ASP A 122 -9.58 -15.85 -6.95
CA ASP A 122 -10.12 -17.12 -7.46
C ASP A 122 -8.97 -18.11 -7.67
N VAL A 123 -8.59 -18.78 -6.58
CA VAL A 123 -7.54 -19.79 -6.49
C VAL A 123 -7.92 -20.86 -5.47
N PRO A 124 -7.36 -22.07 -5.55
CA PRO A 124 -7.54 -23.09 -4.50
C PRO A 124 -7.13 -22.58 -3.12
N ASP A 125 -7.86 -22.97 -2.08
CA ASP A 125 -7.62 -22.48 -0.71
C ASP A 125 -6.19 -22.73 -0.21
N HIS A 126 -5.61 -23.87 -0.59
CA HIS A 126 -4.24 -24.23 -0.21
C HIS A 126 -3.17 -23.35 -0.87
N GLU A 127 -3.49 -22.66 -1.97
CA GLU A 127 -2.59 -21.73 -2.67
C GLU A 127 -2.83 -20.27 -2.29
N ARG A 128 -3.99 -19.95 -1.69
CA ARG A 128 -4.48 -18.58 -1.46
C ARG A 128 -3.47 -17.67 -0.79
N ALA A 129 -2.77 -18.15 0.23
CA ALA A 129 -1.75 -17.36 0.94
C ALA A 129 -0.54 -17.04 0.03
N ALA A 130 -0.07 -18.03 -0.74
CA ALA A 130 1.03 -17.85 -1.69
C ALA A 130 0.63 -16.95 -2.87
N ALA A 131 -0.60 -17.10 -3.38
CA ALA A 131 -1.14 -16.26 -4.44
C ALA A 131 -1.30 -14.80 -4.00
N ALA A 132 -1.76 -14.57 -2.76
CA ALA A 132 -1.84 -13.22 -2.17
C ALA A 132 -0.44 -12.57 -2.06
N ALA A 133 0.55 -13.31 -1.55
CA ALA A 133 1.93 -12.83 -1.48
C ALA A 133 2.53 -12.56 -2.87
N GLY A 134 2.27 -13.43 -3.85
CA GLY A 134 2.72 -13.25 -5.23
C GLY A 134 2.10 -12.03 -5.89
N LEU A 135 0.79 -11.80 -5.67
CA LEU A 135 0.10 -10.62 -6.18
C LEU A 135 0.62 -9.34 -5.55
N LEU A 136 0.84 -9.33 -4.22
CA LEU A 136 1.42 -8.18 -3.52
C LEU A 136 2.83 -7.86 -4.05
N ALA A 137 3.69 -8.87 -4.20
CA ALA A 137 5.02 -8.71 -4.78
C ALA A 137 4.98 -8.16 -6.21
N ALA A 138 4.04 -8.63 -7.03
CA ALA A 138 3.86 -8.12 -8.39
C ALA A 138 3.39 -6.66 -8.40
N LEU A 139 2.43 -6.31 -7.54
CA LEU A 139 1.93 -4.95 -7.40
C LEU A 139 3.04 -4.00 -6.92
N ASP A 140 3.76 -4.37 -5.85
CA ASP A 140 4.88 -3.57 -5.31
C ASP A 140 5.96 -3.33 -6.37
N GLY A 141 6.26 -4.34 -7.20
CA GLY A 141 7.15 -4.19 -8.34
C GLY A 141 6.65 -3.15 -9.35
N VAL A 142 5.35 -3.16 -9.67
CA VAL A 142 4.74 -2.16 -10.54
C VAL A 142 4.79 -0.76 -9.92
N LEU A 143 4.47 -0.63 -8.62
CA LEU A 143 4.56 0.65 -7.89
C LEU A 143 5.98 1.21 -7.92
N LEU A 144 6.97 0.36 -7.70
CA LEU A 144 8.38 0.76 -7.74
C LEU A 144 8.78 1.20 -9.16
N VAL A 145 8.37 0.47 -10.20
CA VAL A 145 8.62 0.84 -11.60
C VAL A 145 7.98 2.19 -11.94
N ASP A 146 6.76 2.48 -11.47
CA ASP A 146 6.13 3.82 -11.66
C ASP A 146 7.00 4.90 -11.04
N ALA A 147 7.48 4.66 -9.81
CA ALA A 147 8.29 5.63 -9.07
C ALA A 147 9.67 5.90 -9.69
N VAL A 148 10.35 4.87 -10.23
CA VAL A 148 11.76 4.99 -10.67
C VAL A 148 11.95 5.01 -12.19
N ALA A 149 11.03 4.43 -12.95
CA ALA A 149 11.12 4.29 -14.41
C ALA A 149 9.95 4.94 -15.17
N GLY A 150 8.95 5.42 -14.44
CA GLY A 150 7.82 6.17 -14.95
C GLY A 150 6.62 5.32 -15.36
N ARG A 151 5.49 6.01 -15.46
CA ARG A 151 4.15 5.43 -15.57
C ARG A 151 3.89 4.55 -16.77
N GLU A 152 4.42 4.93 -17.93
CA GLU A 152 4.25 4.15 -19.15
C GLU A 152 4.83 2.73 -18.99
N ARG A 153 6.01 2.62 -18.38
CA ARG A 153 6.66 1.33 -18.10
C ARG A 153 5.92 0.54 -17.03
N ALA A 154 5.40 1.20 -16.00
CA ALA A 154 4.60 0.56 -14.97
C ALA A 154 3.32 -0.05 -15.53
N ARG A 155 2.59 0.71 -16.37
CA ARG A 155 1.40 0.22 -17.06
C ARG A 155 1.70 -0.98 -17.97
N ALA A 156 2.80 -0.91 -18.73
CA ALA A 156 3.25 -2.03 -19.56
C ALA A 156 3.59 -3.27 -18.71
N ALA A 157 4.27 -3.08 -17.58
CA ALA A 157 4.61 -4.15 -16.64
C ALA A 157 3.37 -4.79 -16.03
N ALA A 158 2.41 -3.99 -15.55
CA ALA A 158 1.15 -4.48 -14.98
C ALA A 158 0.36 -5.33 -15.99
N GLY A 159 0.24 -4.85 -17.23
CA GLY A 159 -0.42 -5.59 -18.30
C GLY A 159 0.29 -6.91 -18.66
N TRP A 160 1.63 -6.88 -18.75
CA TRP A 160 2.42 -8.07 -19.05
C TRP A 160 2.34 -9.12 -17.93
N LEU A 161 2.46 -8.69 -16.66
CA LEU A 161 2.33 -9.56 -15.49
C LEU A 161 0.92 -10.15 -15.38
N GLY A 162 -0.11 -9.33 -15.57
CA GLY A 162 -1.51 -9.81 -15.58
C GLY A 162 -1.73 -10.93 -16.60
N ALA A 163 -1.18 -10.78 -17.81
CA ALA A 163 -1.26 -11.80 -18.86
C ALA A 163 -0.48 -13.11 -18.55
N ARG A 164 0.45 -13.10 -17.57
CA ARG A 164 1.20 -14.29 -17.14
C ARG A 164 0.63 -14.94 -15.90
N LEU A 165 0.12 -14.15 -14.96
CA LEU A 165 -0.57 -14.64 -13.77
C LEU A 165 -1.96 -15.23 -14.08
N GLY A 166 -2.52 -14.97 -15.26
CA GLY A 166 -3.78 -15.55 -15.73
C GLY A 166 -3.62 -16.75 -16.65
N ARG A 167 -2.40 -17.28 -16.84
CA ARG A 167 -2.20 -18.55 -17.54
C ARG A 167 -2.25 -19.65 -16.50
N ASP A 168 -3.35 -20.40 -16.49
CA ASP A 168 -3.35 -21.74 -15.93
C ASP A 168 -2.37 -22.57 -16.76
N ASP A 169 -1.27 -23.02 -16.16
CA ASP A 169 -0.49 -24.10 -16.78
C ASP A 169 -1.45 -25.29 -16.92
N SER A 170 -1.64 -25.68 -18.18
CA SER A 170 -2.59 -26.70 -18.64
C SER A 170 -2.33 -28.09 -18.09
#